data_AF-A0A1B0CUU6-F1
#
_entry.id   AF-A0A1B0CUU6-F1
#
_cell.length_a   1.000
_cell.length_b   1.000
_cell.length_c   1.000
_cell.angle_alpha   90.00
_cell.angle_beta   90.00
_cell.angle_gamma   90.00
#
_symmetry.space_group_name_H-M   'P 1'
#
loop_
_entity.id
_entity.type
_entity.pdbx_description
1 polymer ?
#
loop_
_entity_poly.entity_id
_entity_poly.type
_entity_poly.pdbx_seq_one_letter_code
_entity_poly.pdbx_strand_id
1 'polypeptide(L)'
;MQRVPQLTPLEVVEMLVAVFCFLKDSSEVSEILLDDFRACQGYSFLADFLIKLDSERQMNTEAQAAIRNLVLMIASLCMCGYKELRPNINQSGSLFQMQGFTMPQTSSRGTCIRNVHAFQVLQTIFLKSNSTPLCCNILDAISSVYHSDNANYFILESQNTLCQFTEKIHAKSQEIQEKFFELLEFIVFQLNFVPCKELISMSILLKSNLSIDCSITCMKTLLNILKHNNVFKDAYREVGILEVFVACLQRYETFLMKYIGEHGKSVEDDLRMELE
;
A
#
# COMPACT_ATOMS: atom_id res chain seq x y z
N MET A 1 -47.09 5.50 0.65
CA MET A 1 -45.66 5.17 0.44
C MET A 1 -45.15 4.47 1.69
N GLN A 2 -45.07 3.13 1.67
CA GLN A 2 -44.42 2.39 2.76
C GLN A 2 -42.95 2.81 2.79
N ARG A 3 -42.47 3.32 3.94
CA ARG A 3 -41.04 3.51 4.15
C ARG A 3 -40.39 2.13 4.08
N VAL A 4 -39.53 1.91 3.09
CA VAL A 4 -38.64 0.75 3.08
C VAL A 4 -37.86 0.79 4.40
N PRO A 5 -37.85 -0.29 5.21
CA PRO A 5 -37.07 -0.33 6.43
C PRO A 5 -35.62 0.00 6.10
N GLN A 6 -35.02 0.95 6.83
CA GLN A 6 -33.59 1.21 6.68
C GLN A 6 -32.84 0.03 7.32
N LEU A 7 -32.11 -0.71 6.49
CA LEU A 7 -31.25 -1.79 6.95
C LEU A 7 -30.13 -1.21 7.83
N THR A 8 -29.85 -1.90 8.92
CA THR A 8 -28.67 -1.65 9.74
C THR A 8 -27.40 -2.02 8.97
N PRO A 9 -26.25 -1.40 9.27
CA PRO A 9 -25.01 -1.76 8.59
C PRO A 9 -24.63 -3.24 8.72
N LEU A 10 -24.92 -3.88 9.86
CA LEU A 10 -24.63 -5.31 10.07
C LEU A 10 -25.54 -6.22 9.23
N GLU A 11 -26.82 -5.90 9.06
CA GLU A 11 -27.69 -6.62 8.12
C GLU A 11 -27.18 -6.52 6.68
N VAL A 12 -26.63 -5.37 6.28
CA VAL A 12 -25.99 -5.21 4.97
C VAL A 12 -24.74 -6.09 4.86
N VAL A 13 -23.95 -6.22 5.93
CA VAL A 13 -22.80 -7.16 5.96
C VAL A 13 -23.26 -8.60 5.73
N GLU A 14 -24.33 -9.04 6.39
CA GLU A 14 -24.89 -10.39 6.19
C GLU A 14 -25.35 -10.61 4.75
N MET A 15 -26.02 -9.62 4.13
CA MET A 15 -26.39 -9.68 2.72
C MET A 15 -25.16 -9.77 1.81
N LEU A 16 -24.11 -9.00 2.11
CA LEU A 16 -22.85 -9.05 1.36
C LEU A 16 -22.16 -10.41 1.46
N VAL A 17 -22.22 -11.08 2.60
CA VAL A 17 -21.70 -12.45 2.74
C VAL A 17 -22.39 -13.38 1.73
N ALA A 18 -23.72 -13.34 1.65
CA ALA A 18 -24.47 -14.16 0.70
C ALA A 18 -24.08 -13.83 -0.75
N VAL A 19 -24.00 -12.55 -1.11
CA VAL A 19 -23.57 -12.12 -2.45
C VAL A 19 -22.16 -12.61 -2.76
N PHE A 20 -21.23 -12.52 -1.81
CA PHE A 20 -19.85 -13.00 -2.00
C PHE A 20 -19.77 -14.51 -2.20
N CYS A 21 -20.57 -15.30 -1.48
CA CYS A 21 -20.68 -16.74 -1.72
C CYS A 21 -21.17 -17.00 -3.15
N PHE A 22 -22.23 -16.34 -3.60
CA PHE A 22 -22.74 -16.50 -4.97
C PHE A 22 -21.72 -16.08 -6.03
N LEU A 23 -21.02 -14.95 -5.83
CA LEU A 23 -19.98 -14.50 -6.76
C LEU A 23 -18.81 -15.49 -6.83
N LYS A 24 -18.36 -15.99 -5.68
CA LYS A 24 -17.29 -16.98 -5.61
C LYS A 24 -17.67 -18.25 -6.36
N ASP A 25 -18.79 -18.87 -5.99
CA ASP A 25 -19.20 -20.16 -6.53
C ASP A 25 -19.52 -20.08 -8.03
N SER A 26 -20.16 -18.99 -8.47
CA SER A 26 -20.45 -18.77 -9.89
C SER A 26 -19.21 -18.49 -10.73
N SER A 27 -18.19 -17.84 -10.15
CA SER A 27 -16.98 -17.44 -10.88
C SER A 27 -16.16 -18.62 -11.40
N GLU A 28 -16.29 -19.80 -10.80
CA GLU A 28 -15.66 -21.03 -11.28
C GLU A 28 -16.30 -21.54 -12.59
N VAL A 29 -17.55 -21.13 -12.86
CA VAL A 29 -18.36 -21.59 -13.99
C VAL A 29 -18.45 -20.52 -15.08
N SER A 30 -18.58 -19.23 -14.74
CA SER A 30 -18.80 -18.15 -15.70
C SER A 30 -18.38 -16.77 -15.16
N GLU A 31 -18.03 -15.84 -16.06
CA GLU A 31 -17.71 -14.44 -15.74
C GLU A 31 -18.94 -13.54 -15.58
N ILE A 32 -20.13 -13.99 -16.02
CA ILE A 32 -21.35 -13.16 -16.12
C ILE A 32 -21.71 -12.45 -14.82
N LEU A 33 -21.74 -13.14 -13.68
CA LEU A 33 -22.20 -12.53 -12.43
C LEU A 33 -21.18 -11.51 -11.88
N LEU A 34 -19.88 -11.71 -12.12
CA LEU A 34 -18.85 -10.74 -11.77
C LEU A 34 -18.94 -9.49 -12.65
N ASP A 35 -19.25 -9.66 -13.94
CA ASP A 35 -19.50 -8.55 -14.86
C ASP A 35 -20.77 -7.78 -14.50
N ASP A 36 -21.85 -8.48 -14.15
CA ASP A 36 -23.09 -7.85 -13.67
C ASP A 36 -22.84 -7.08 -12.36
N PHE A 37 -22.13 -7.68 -11.40
CA PHE A 37 -21.75 -7.02 -10.16
C PHE A 37 -20.92 -5.75 -10.42
N ARG A 38 -19.99 -5.81 -11.39
CA ARG A 38 -19.22 -4.64 -11.83
C ARG A 38 -20.12 -3.58 -12.46
N ALA A 39 -20.99 -3.97 -13.40
CA ALA A 39 -21.90 -3.07 -14.11
C ALA A 39 -22.86 -2.35 -13.14
N CYS A 40 -23.28 -3.03 -12.08
CA CYS A 40 -24.07 -2.48 -10.97
C CYS A 40 -23.26 -1.67 -9.96
N GLN A 41 -21.99 -1.32 -10.24
CA GLN A 41 -21.12 -0.54 -9.34
C GLN A 41 -20.85 -1.23 -7.99
N GLY A 42 -20.92 -2.56 -7.94
CA GLY A 42 -20.76 -3.33 -6.70
C GLY A 42 -19.41 -3.08 -6.01
N TYR A 43 -18.30 -3.01 -6.76
CA TYR A 43 -16.98 -2.71 -6.21
C TYR A 43 -16.88 -1.31 -5.61
N SER A 44 -17.43 -0.30 -6.30
CA SER A 44 -17.50 1.08 -5.80
C SER A 44 -18.31 1.15 -4.51
N PHE A 45 -19.46 0.47 -4.48
CA PHE A 45 -20.30 0.34 -3.30
C PHE A 45 -19.54 -0.28 -2.11
N LEU A 46 -18.78 -1.37 -2.33
CA LEU A 46 -17.99 -2.01 -1.26
C LEU A 46 -16.99 -1.03 -0.63
N ALA A 47 -16.28 -0.24 -1.44
CA ALA A 47 -15.31 0.74 -0.94
C ALA A 47 -16.00 1.80 -0.07
N ASP A 48 -17.06 2.41 -0.60
CA ASP A 48 -17.76 3.50 0.09
C ASP A 48 -18.50 2.99 1.34
N PHE A 49 -19.11 1.80 1.27
CA PHE A 49 -19.77 1.17 2.41
C PHE A 49 -18.79 0.87 3.54
N LEU A 50 -17.62 0.30 3.23
CA LEU A 50 -16.64 -0.08 4.25
C LEU A 50 -16.02 1.15 4.93
N ILE A 51 -15.75 2.23 4.18
CA ILE A 51 -15.32 3.52 4.74
C ILE A 51 -16.39 4.10 5.66
N LYS A 52 -17.66 4.08 5.23
CA LYS A 52 -18.79 4.55 6.05
C LYS A 52 -18.92 3.73 7.33
N LEU A 53 -18.91 2.40 7.23
CA LEU A 53 -18.98 1.49 8.37
C LEU A 53 -17.85 1.75 9.37
N ASP A 54 -16.64 2.02 8.88
CA ASP A 54 -15.49 2.36 9.71
C ASP A 54 -15.63 3.69 10.45
N SER A 55 -16.23 4.70 9.80
CA SER A 55 -16.49 6.00 10.44
C SER A 55 -17.53 5.90 11.57
N GLU A 56 -18.47 4.98 11.46
CA GLU A 56 -19.55 4.74 12.44
C GLU A 56 -19.14 3.75 13.56
N ARG A 57 -17.94 3.15 13.48
CA ARG A 57 -17.51 2.04 14.36
C ARG A 57 -17.30 2.40 15.83
N GLN A 58 -17.17 3.69 16.18
CA GLN A 58 -16.59 4.15 17.46
C GLN A 58 -17.33 3.64 18.71
N MET A 59 -18.52 3.06 18.57
CA MET A 59 -19.38 2.60 19.66
C MET A 59 -19.66 1.09 19.64
N ASN A 60 -19.09 0.28 18.71
CA ASN A 60 -19.46 -1.14 18.56
C ASN A 60 -18.29 -2.05 18.16
N THR A 61 -17.94 -3.01 19.02
CA THR A 61 -16.91 -4.04 18.77
C THR A 61 -17.30 -5.03 17.67
N GLU A 62 -18.59 -5.33 17.51
CA GLU A 62 -19.10 -6.18 16.42
C GLU A 62 -18.84 -5.55 15.06
N ALA A 63 -18.94 -4.21 14.97
CA ALA A 63 -18.63 -3.48 13.74
C ALA A 63 -17.15 -3.62 13.35
N GLN A 64 -16.22 -3.63 14.32
CA GLN A 64 -14.80 -3.86 14.04
C GLN A 64 -14.54 -5.27 13.48
N ALA A 65 -15.16 -6.29 14.07
CA ALA A 65 -15.05 -7.65 13.57
C ALA A 65 -15.66 -7.79 12.16
N ALA A 66 -16.81 -7.16 11.93
CA ALA A 66 -17.47 -7.12 10.63
C ALA A 66 -16.60 -6.44 9.55
N ILE A 67 -15.97 -5.31 9.86
CA ILE A 67 -15.04 -4.61 8.95
C ILE A 67 -13.88 -5.54 8.58
N ARG A 68 -13.23 -6.16 9.58
CA ARG A 68 -12.13 -7.09 9.32
C ARG A 68 -12.56 -8.25 8.43
N ASN A 69 -13.72 -8.85 8.71
CA ASN A 69 -14.26 -9.95 7.92
C ASN A 69 -14.58 -9.52 6.48
N LEU A 70 -15.17 -8.34 6.29
CA LEU A 70 -15.42 -7.78 4.95
C LEU A 70 -14.12 -7.56 4.17
N VAL A 71 -13.09 -7.00 4.80
CA VAL A 71 -11.77 -6.81 4.17
C VAL A 71 -11.20 -8.17 3.73
N LEU A 72 -11.27 -9.21 4.57
CA LEU A 72 -10.82 -10.56 4.23
C LEU A 72 -11.62 -11.18 3.07
N MET A 73 -12.94 -10.95 3.04
CA MET A 73 -13.75 -11.44 1.94
C MET A 73 -13.46 -10.71 0.62
N ILE A 74 -13.20 -9.40 0.65
CA ILE A 74 -12.74 -8.65 -0.53
C ILE A 74 -11.39 -9.18 -1.02
N ALA A 75 -10.46 -9.49 -0.09
CA ALA A 75 -9.19 -10.12 -0.44
C ALA A 75 -9.39 -11.49 -1.11
N SER A 76 -10.31 -12.32 -0.58
CA SER A 76 -10.68 -13.60 -1.22
C SER A 76 -11.31 -13.40 -2.60
N LEU A 77 -12.12 -12.35 -2.77
CA LEU A 77 -12.76 -12.04 -4.05
C LEU A 77 -11.75 -11.71 -5.15
N CYS A 78 -10.54 -11.25 -4.78
CA CYS A 78 -9.45 -11.01 -5.73
C CYS A 78 -9.00 -12.29 -6.46
N MET A 79 -9.19 -13.47 -5.85
CA MET A 79 -8.85 -14.77 -6.42
C MET A 79 -10.02 -15.43 -7.15
N CYS A 80 -11.21 -14.84 -7.09
CA CYS A 80 -12.41 -15.36 -7.75
C CYS A 80 -12.44 -14.89 -9.20
N GLY A 81 -12.73 -15.78 -10.14
CA GLY A 81 -12.84 -15.42 -11.55
C GLY A 81 -12.72 -16.62 -12.48
N TYR A 82 -13.35 -16.50 -13.64
CA TYR A 82 -13.41 -17.57 -14.63
C TYR A 82 -12.07 -17.78 -15.34
N LYS A 83 -11.35 -16.69 -15.62
CA LYS A 83 -10.06 -16.70 -16.33
C LYS A 83 -8.92 -16.41 -15.35
N GLU A 84 -7.85 -17.20 -15.46
CA GLU A 84 -6.60 -16.90 -14.76
C GLU A 84 -5.88 -15.74 -15.43
N LEU A 85 -5.46 -14.76 -14.61
CA LEU A 85 -4.59 -13.69 -15.08
C LEU A 85 -3.14 -14.13 -14.97
N ARG A 86 -2.29 -13.62 -15.85
CA ARG A 86 -0.87 -13.96 -15.91
C ARG A 86 0.00 -12.72 -15.82
N PRO A 87 1.19 -12.82 -15.21
CA PRO A 87 2.17 -11.75 -15.24
C PRO A 87 2.48 -11.31 -16.67
N ASN A 88 2.63 -10.00 -16.89
CA ASN A 88 3.01 -9.48 -18.19
C ASN A 88 4.53 -9.53 -18.36
N ILE A 89 5.03 -10.61 -18.97
CA ILE A 89 6.46 -10.88 -19.19
C ILE A 89 7.16 -9.72 -19.95
N ASN A 90 6.43 -9.01 -20.82
CA ASN A 90 6.98 -7.93 -21.64
C ASN A 90 7.10 -6.60 -20.87
N GLN A 91 6.41 -6.44 -19.74
CA GLN A 91 6.52 -5.25 -18.88
C GLN A 91 7.60 -5.40 -17.81
N SER A 92 7.97 -6.63 -17.46
CA SER A 92 8.99 -6.94 -16.44
C SER A 92 10.44 -6.89 -16.95
N GLY A 93 10.68 -6.28 -18.11
CA GLY A 93 12.01 -5.95 -18.63
C GLY A 93 12.68 -4.85 -17.79
N SER A 94 12.85 -5.11 -16.50
CA SER A 94 13.51 -4.21 -15.57
C SER A 94 14.95 -4.02 -16.03
N LEU A 95 15.38 -2.75 -16.12
CA LEU A 95 16.77 -2.36 -16.41
C LEU A 95 17.76 -3.03 -15.43
N PHE A 96 17.26 -3.42 -14.25
CA PHE A 96 17.99 -4.08 -13.19
C PHE A 96 17.35 -5.40 -12.83
N GLN A 97 18.17 -6.44 -12.74
CA GLN A 97 17.70 -7.76 -12.34
C GLN A 97 18.61 -8.32 -11.26
N MET A 98 18.03 -8.87 -10.20
CA MET A 98 18.80 -9.63 -9.22
C MET A 98 19.22 -10.97 -9.79
N GLN A 99 20.42 -11.41 -9.40
CA GLN A 99 20.95 -12.70 -9.82
C GLN A 99 19.98 -13.83 -9.44
N GLY A 100 19.69 -14.70 -10.40
CA GLY A 100 18.77 -15.83 -10.20
C GLY A 100 17.29 -15.46 -10.19
N PHE A 101 16.90 -14.20 -10.47
CA PHE A 101 15.50 -13.84 -10.62
C PHE A 101 14.90 -14.52 -11.86
N THR A 102 13.79 -15.23 -11.65
CA THR A 102 12.95 -15.78 -12.71
C THR A 102 11.53 -15.30 -12.47
N MET A 103 10.85 -14.86 -13.53
CA MET A 103 9.45 -14.45 -13.44
C MET A 103 8.60 -15.60 -12.87
N PRO A 104 7.96 -15.41 -11.70
CA PRO A 104 7.13 -16.44 -11.12
C PRO A 104 5.99 -16.83 -12.05
N GLN A 105 5.74 -18.12 -12.17
CA GLN A 105 4.59 -18.66 -12.89
C GLN A 105 3.44 -18.86 -11.90
N THR A 106 2.21 -18.69 -12.39
CA THR A 106 0.99 -18.93 -11.62
C THR A 106 0.97 -20.36 -11.08
N SER A 107 0.76 -20.54 -9.78
CA SER A 107 0.60 -21.87 -9.21
C SER A 107 -0.77 -22.47 -9.55
N SER A 108 -0.85 -23.80 -9.60
CA SER A 108 -2.11 -24.52 -9.83
C SER A 108 -3.02 -24.58 -8.59
N ARG A 109 -2.77 -23.75 -7.56
CA ARG A 109 -3.46 -23.82 -6.26
C ARG A 109 -4.72 -22.97 -6.18
N GLY A 110 -5.08 -22.27 -7.26
CA GLY A 110 -6.25 -21.39 -7.28
C GLY A 110 -6.09 -20.12 -6.43
N THR A 111 -4.86 -19.76 -6.05
CA THR A 111 -4.53 -18.57 -5.24
C THR A 111 -4.00 -17.41 -6.09
N CYS A 112 -3.97 -17.57 -7.42
CA CYS A 112 -3.60 -16.50 -8.33
C CYS A 112 -4.75 -15.50 -8.49
N ILE A 113 -4.38 -14.23 -8.71
CA ILE A 113 -5.34 -13.16 -8.93
C ILE A 113 -6.15 -13.41 -10.21
N ARG A 114 -7.47 -13.25 -10.09
CA ARG A 114 -8.43 -13.36 -11.20
C ARG A 114 -9.35 -12.15 -11.31
N ASN A 115 -9.45 -11.35 -10.25
CA ASN A 115 -10.33 -10.19 -10.18
C ASN A 115 -9.58 -8.96 -9.69
N VAL A 116 -9.12 -8.17 -10.65
CA VAL A 116 -8.43 -6.90 -10.40
C VAL A 116 -9.36 -5.85 -9.79
N HIS A 117 -10.67 -5.89 -10.07
CA HIS A 117 -11.62 -4.92 -9.55
C HIS A 117 -11.81 -5.06 -8.04
N ALA A 118 -11.84 -6.30 -7.52
CA ALA A 118 -11.84 -6.53 -6.07
C ALA A 118 -10.57 -5.97 -5.42
N PHE A 119 -9.41 -6.14 -6.06
CA PHE A 119 -8.15 -5.58 -5.56
C PHE A 119 -8.17 -4.05 -5.56
N GLN A 120 -8.76 -3.41 -6.58
CA GLN A 120 -8.94 -1.96 -6.66
C GLN A 120 -9.83 -1.41 -5.53
N VAL A 121 -10.75 -2.21 -4.96
CA VAL A 121 -11.50 -1.82 -3.75
C VAL A 121 -10.55 -1.58 -2.58
N LEU A 122 -9.60 -2.51 -2.33
CA LEU A 122 -8.59 -2.36 -1.28
C LEU A 122 -7.75 -1.11 -1.49
N GLN A 123 -7.29 -0.88 -2.74
CA GLN A 123 -6.53 0.32 -3.09
C GLN A 123 -7.30 1.61 -2.80
N THR A 124 -8.56 1.66 -3.24
CA THR A 124 -9.44 2.81 -3.08
C THR A 124 -9.66 3.14 -1.60
N ILE A 125 -9.90 2.13 -0.77
CA ILE A 125 -10.11 2.32 0.67
C ILE A 125 -8.85 2.89 1.33
N PHE A 126 -7.66 2.34 1.04
CA PHE A 126 -6.40 2.84 1.61
C PHE A 126 -6.15 4.31 1.25
N LEU A 127 -6.40 4.68 -0.01
CA LEU A 127 -6.20 6.05 -0.48
C LEU A 127 -7.19 7.04 0.13
N LYS A 128 -8.45 6.63 0.36
CA LYS A 128 -9.52 7.50 0.89
C LYS A 128 -9.55 7.59 2.43
N SER A 129 -9.16 6.54 3.16
CA SER A 129 -9.33 6.48 4.62
C SER A 129 -8.06 6.88 5.37
N ASN A 130 -8.14 7.65 6.47
CA ASN A 130 -7.01 7.90 7.38
C ASN A 130 -7.10 7.14 8.71
N SER A 131 -8.03 6.19 8.78
CA SER A 131 -8.25 5.38 9.96
C SER A 131 -7.16 4.31 10.09
N THR A 132 -6.35 4.39 11.15
CA THR A 132 -5.25 3.44 11.41
C THR A 132 -5.69 1.98 11.36
N PRO A 133 -6.70 1.53 12.13
CA PRO A 133 -7.08 0.11 12.13
C PRO A 133 -7.55 -0.37 10.75
N LEU A 134 -8.27 0.49 10.00
CA LEU A 134 -8.74 0.13 8.68
C LEU A 134 -7.58 0.06 7.68
N CYS A 135 -6.70 1.07 7.64
CA CYS A 135 -5.55 1.07 6.75
C CYS A 135 -4.61 -0.10 7.02
N CYS A 136 -4.38 -0.45 8.29
CA CYS A 136 -3.62 -1.64 8.68
C CYS A 136 -4.28 -2.92 8.16
N ASN A 137 -5.59 -3.10 8.37
CA ASN A 137 -6.33 -4.25 7.84
C ASN A 137 -6.24 -4.34 6.30
N ILE A 138 -6.29 -3.21 5.61
CA ILE A 138 -6.17 -3.15 4.14
C ILE A 138 -4.76 -3.52 3.68
N LEU A 139 -3.71 -3.02 4.34
CA LEU A 139 -2.33 -3.41 4.05
C LEU A 139 -2.09 -4.89 4.32
N ASP A 140 -2.64 -5.43 5.41
CA ASP A 140 -2.56 -6.86 5.72
C ASP A 140 -3.29 -7.72 4.68
N ALA A 141 -4.43 -7.25 4.17
CA ALA A 141 -5.15 -7.92 3.08
C ALA A 141 -4.38 -7.88 1.76
N ILE A 142 -3.81 -6.74 1.37
CA ILE A 142 -2.96 -6.62 0.18
C ILE A 142 -1.72 -7.50 0.32
N SER A 143 -1.09 -7.49 1.49
CA SER A 143 0.06 -8.36 1.81
C SER A 143 -0.32 -9.82 1.66
N SER A 144 -1.45 -10.26 2.23
CA SER A 144 -1.97 -11.63 2.08
C SER A 144 -2.21 -12.01 0.61
N VAL A 145 -2.77 -11.09 -0.18
CA VAL A 145 -2.94 -11.26 -1.63
C VAL A 145 -1.59 -11.51 -2.31
N TYR A 146 -0.57 -10.69 -2.05
CA TYR A 146 0.76 -10.88 -2.64
C TYR A 146 1.46 -12.17 -2.17
N HIS A 147 1.28 -12.57 -0.91
CA HIS A 147 1.91 -13.78 -0.37
C HIS A 147 1.21 -15.08 -0.80
N SER A 148 -0.04 -15.01 -1.23
CA SER A 148 -0.80 -16.20 -1.62
C SER A 148 -0.29 -16.87 -2.91
N ASP A 149 0.42 -16.12 -3.76
CA ASP A 149 1.17 -16.64 -4.90
C ASP A 149 2.25 -15.62 -5.31
N ASN A 150 3.49 -16.06 -5.51
CA ASN A 150 4.60 -15.18 -5.93
C ASN A 150 4.34 -14.45 -7.26
N ALA A 151 3.45 -14.97 -8.12
CA ALA A 151 3.04 -14.31 -9.36
C ALA A 151 2.10 -13.11 -9.13
N ASN A 152 1.43 -13.01 -7.97
CA ASN A 152 0.35 -12.04 -7.76
C ASN A 152 0.81 -10.58 -7.80
N TYR A 153 1.96 -10.27 -7.20
CA TYR A 153 2.53 -8.92 -7.33
C TYR A 153 2.74 -8.54 -8.80
N PHE A 154 3.26 -9.46 -9.62
CA PHE A 154 3.55 -9.21 -11.04
C PHE A 154 2.29 -9.15 -11.92
N ILE A 155 1.24 -9.91 -11.58
CA ILE A 155 -0.08 -9.76 -12.21
C ILE A 155 -0.65 -8.36 -11.95
N LEU A 156 -0.47 -7.87 -10.73
CA LEU A 156 -1.00 -6.59 -10.25
C LEU A 156 -0.06 -5.40 -10.49
N GLU A 157 1.14 -5.61 -11.06
CA GLU A 157 2.16 -4.57 -11.23
C GLU A 157 1.62 -3.36 -12.01
N SER A 158 0.79 -3.62 -13.03
CA SER A 158 0.13 -2.58 -13.85
C SER A 158 -0.79 -1.65 -13.04
N GLN A 159 -1.21 -2.05 -11.84
CA GLN A 159 -2.03 -1.22 -10.97
C GLN A 159 -1.22 -0.14 -10.24
N ASN A 160 0.12 -0.20 -10.27
CA ASN A 160 1.03 0.75 -9.63
C ASN A 160 0.68 1.03 -8.16
N THR A 161 0.19 0.02 -7.43
CA THR A 161 -0.39 0.15 -6.09
C THR A 161 0.53 0.88 -5.13
N LEU A 162 1.75 0.38 -4.99
CA LEU A 162 2.69 0.90 -4.00
C LEU A 162 3.18 2.28 -4.37
N CYS A 163 3.34 2.57 -5.67
CA CYS A 163 3.67 3.91 -6.15
C CYS A 163 2.59 4.93 -5.74
N GLN A 164 1.32 4.62 -5.99
CA GLN A 164 0.20 5.49 -5.60
C GLN A 164 0.12 5.66 -4.08
N PHE A 165 0.39 4.60 -3.31
CA PHE A 165 0.39 4.66 -1.85
C PHE A 165 1.55 5.53 -1.34
N THR A 166 2.75 5.45 -1.95
CA THR A 166 3.90 6.28 -1.60
C THR A 166 3.57 7.77 -1.66
N GLU A 167 2.75 8.22 -2.61
CA GLU A 167 2.37 9.64 -2.72
C GLU A 167 1.59 10.17 -1.52
N LYS A 168 0.88 9.29 -0.79
CA LYS A 168 0.00 9.66 0.33
C LYS A 168 0.51 9.18 1.69
N ILE A 169 1.56 8.35 1.72
CA ILE A 169 2.00 7.66 2.94
C ILE A 169 2.47 8.61 4.04
N HIS A 170 3.03 9.76 3.66
CA HIS A 170 3.49 10.80 4.60
C HIS A 170 2.37 11.37 5.49
N ALA A 171 1.10 11.27 5.05
CA ALA A 171 -0.07 11.74 5.79
C ALA A 171 -0.72 10.66 6.66
N LYS A 172 -0.23 9.42 6.59
CA LYS A 172 -0.72 8.28 7.39
C LYS A 172 0.03 8.20 8.73
N SER A 173 -0.55 7.51 9.71
CA SER A 173 0.09 7.27 11.01
C SER A 173 1.36 6.40 10.87
N GLN A 174 2.28 6.51 11.84
CA GLN A 174 3.56 5.78 11.82
C GLN A 174 3.37 4.26 11.66
N GLU A 175 2.38 3.67 12.31
CA GLU A 175 2.06 2.25 12.19
C GLU A 175 1.71 1.84 10.74
N ILE A 176 0.95 2.67 10.02
CA ILE A 176 0.64 2.43 8.61
C ILE A 176 1.90 2.56 7.76
N GLN A 177 2.74 3.56 8.04
CA GLN A 177 3.98 3.79 7.29
C GLN A 177 4.92 2.59 7.41
N GLU A 178 5.10 2.05 8.62
CA GLU A 178 5.94 0.88 8.88
C GLU A 178 5.45 -0.34 8.10
N LYS A 179 4.16 -0.70 8.20
CA LYS A 179 3.56 -1.80 7.44
C LYS A 179 3.69 -1.61 5.93
N PHE A 180 3.55 -0.38 5.43
CA PHE A 180 3.72 -0.08 4.02
C PHE A 180 5.15 -0.35 3.54
N PHE A 181 6.15 0.09 4.30
CA PHE A 181 7.55 -0.13 3.94
C PHE A 181 7.98 -1.60 4.10
N GLU A 182 7.43 -2.34 5.06
CA GLU A 182 7.59 -3.81 5.15
C GLU A 182 7.07 -4.52 3.89
N LEU A 183 5.94 -4.06 3.34
CA LEU A 183 5.39 -4.61 2.09
C LEU A 183 6.28 -4.32 0.88
N LEU A 184 6.99 -3.18 0.86
CA LEU A 184 8.01 -2.89 -0.15
C LEU A 184 9.24 -3.79 0.00
N GLU A 185 9.70 -3.99 1.24
CA GLU A 185 10.81 -4.88 1.56
C GLU A 185 10.49 -6.34 1.14
N PHE A 186 9.25 -6.79 1.30
CA PHE A 186 8.80 -8.10 0.80
C PHE A 186 9.09 -8.30 -0.70
N ILE A 187 8.82 -7.31 -1.55
CA ILE A 187 9.06 -7.40 -2.99
C ILE A 187 10.54 -7.58 -3.29
N VAL A 188 11.40 -6.87 -2.56
CA VAL A 188 12.84 -6.98 -2.74
C VAL A 188 13.35 -8.32 -2.20
N PHE A 189 13.07 -8.63 -0.93
CA PHE A 189 13.73 -9.72 -0.23
C PHE A 189 13.13 -11.09 -0.53
N GLN A 190 11.81 -11.18 -0.69
CA GLN A 190 11.15 -12.47 -0.90
C GLN A 190 10.90 -12.76 -2.38
N LEU A 191 10.49 -11.76 -3.16
CA LEU A 191 10.28 -11.96 -4.61
C LEU A 191 11.57 -11.85 -5.42
N ASN A 192 12.69 -11.48 -4.78
CA ASN A 192 13.98 -11.29 -5.44
C ASN A 192 13.88 -10.33 -6.64
N PHE A 193 13.09 -9.26 -6.52
CA PHE A 193 12.83 -8.29 -7.60
C PHE A 193 13.40 -6.89 -7.31
N VAL A 194 13.75 -6.14 -8.36
CA VAL A 194 14.17 -4.73 -8.26
C VAL A 194 12.99 -3.83 -8.65
N PRO A 195 12.22 -3.28 -7.69
CA PRO A 195 11.01 -2.52 -7.97
C PRO A 195 11.33 -1.07 -8.34
N CYS A 196 11.80 -0.84 -9.57
CA CYS A 196 12.27 0.49 -10.01
C CYS A 196 11.20 1.59 -9.89
N LYS A 197 9.93 1.29 -10.18
CA LYS A 197 8.85 2.28 -10.10
C LYS A 197 8.65 2.76 -8.66
N GLU A 198 8.68 1.82 -7.72
CA GLU A 198 8.57 2.10 -6.29
C GLU A 198 9.81 2.79 -5.73
N LEU A 199 11.01 2.44 -6.21
CA LEU A 199 12.24 3.17 -5.86
C LEU A 199 12.17 4.63 -6.33
N ILE A 200 11.65 4.88 -7.54
CA ILE A 200 11.42 6.24 -8.05
C ILE A 200 10.39 6.96 -7.16
N SER A 201 9.26 6.32 -6.81
CA SER A 201 8.26 6.95 -5.95
C SER A 201 8.81 7.29 -4.55
N MET A 202 9.65 6.42 -3.97
CA MET A 202 10.35 6.69 -2.71
C MET A 202 11.35 7.85 -2.82
N SER A 203 12.05 7.96 -3.96
CA SER A 203 12.93 9.10 -4.25
C SER A 203 12.15 10.42 -4.27
N ILE A 204 10.98 10.43 -4.94
CA ILE A 204 10.08 11.59 -4.98
C ILE A 204 9.54 11.92 -3.57
N LEU A 205 9.17 10.91 -2.79
CA LEU A 205 8.73 11.08 -1.40
C LEU A 205 9.78 11.83 -0.57
N LEU A 206 11.05 11.38 -0.60
CA LEU A 206 12.14 12.02 0.14
C LEU A 206 12.47 13.44 -0.35
N LYS A 207 12.37 13.66 -1.68
CA LYS A 207 12.55 14.98 -2.27
C LYS A 207 11.46 15.95 -1.83
N SER A 208 10.22 15.48 -1.69
CA SER A 208 9.07 16.31 -1.32
C SER A 208 9.15 16.86 0.12
N ASN A 209 9.85 16.17 1.02
CA ASN A 209 10.07 16.59 2.41
C ASN A 209 8.83 16.82 3.27
N LEU A 210 7.72 16.14 2.97
CA LEU A 210 6.43 16.43 3.61
C LEU A 210 6.33 15.97 5.06
N SER A 211 7.13 14.98 5.48
CA SER A 211 7.16 14.47 6.86
C SER A 211 8.55 13.91 7.20
N ILE A 212 9.12 14.35 8.32
CA ILE A 212 10.46 13.92 8.78
C ILE A 212 10.43 12.46 9.22
N ASP A 213 9.45 12.06 10.04
CA ASP A 213 9.34 10.67 10.53
C ASP A 213 9.15 9.68 9.37
N CYS A 214 8.33 10.07 8.39
CA CYS A 214 8.15 9.27 7.17
C CYS A 214 9.43 9.20 6.35
N SER A 215 10.16 10.31 6.22
CA SER A 215 11.44 10.34 5.52
C SER A 215 12.48 9.46 6.22
N ILE A 216 12.54 9.46 7.56
CA ILE A 216 13.42 8.58 8.33
C ILE A 216 13.09 7.11 8.06
N THR A 217 11.80 6.74 8.08
CA THR A 217 11.35 5.36 7.83
C THR A 217 11.67 4.94 6.39
N CYS A 218 11.45 5.81 5.41
CA CYS A 218 11.83 5.61 4.01
C CYS A 218 13.36 5.42 3.85
N MET A 219 14.18 6.28 4.48
CA MET A 219 15.64 6.17 4.45
C MET A 219 16.15 4.86 5.07
N LYS A 220 15.55 4.41 6.18
CA LYS A 220 15.86 3.10 6.79
C LYS A 220 15.57 1.95 5.83
N THR A 221 14.43 2.01 5.16
CA THR A 221 14.02 1.01 4.15
C THR A 221 15.01 0.97 2.98
N LEU A 222 15.38 2.13 2.43
CA LEU A 222 16.39 2.21 1.36
C LEU A 222 17.75 1.67 1.81
N LEU A 223 18.15 1.94 3.05
CA LEU A 223 19.39 1.40 3.60
C LEU A 223 19.34 -0.14 3.70
N ASN A 224 18.21 -0.72 4.11
CA ASN A 224 18.02 -2.17 4.18
C ASN A 224 18.09 -2.80 2.79
N ILE A 225 17.41 -2.21 1.81
CA ILE A 225 17.44 -2.64 0.41
C ILE A 225 18.87 -2.58 -0.16
N LEU A 226 19.60 -1.48 0.07
CA LEU A 226 20.97 -1.32 -0.41
C LEU A 226 21.94 -2.36 0.18
N LYS A 227 21.72 -2.76 1.44
CA LYS A 227 22.51 -3.82 2.11
C LYS A 227 22.23 -5.22 1.55
N HIS A 228 21.05 -5.43 0.97
CA HIS A 228 20.62 -6.74 0.50
C HIS A 228 21.39 -7.21 -0.74
N ASN A 229 21.57 -6.34 -1.73
CA ASN A 229 22.25 -6.71 -2.98
C ASN A 229 22.97 -5.51 -3.62
N ASN A 230 24.15 -5.75 -4.21
CA ASN A 230 24.94 -4.70 -4.87
C ASN A 230 24.25 -4.08 -6.09
N VAL A 231 23.31 -4.77 -6.75
CA VAL A 231 22.57 -4.20 -7.90
C VAL A 231 21.84 -2.91 -7.53
N PHE A 232 21.46 -2.75 -6.26
CA PHE A 232 20.78 -1.54 -5.79
C PHE A 232 21.69 -0.30 -5.79
N LYS A 233 23.02 -0.46 -5.81
CA LYS A 233 23.94 0.68 -5.99
C LYS A 233 23.76 1.33 -7.35
N ASP A 234 23.66 0.50 -8.39
CA ASP A 234 23.45 0.96 -9.76
C ASP A 234 22.00 1.42 -9.95
N ALA A 235 21.02 0.68 -9.40
CA ALA A 235 19.63 1.09 -9.44
C ALA A 235 19.41 2.46 -8.78
N TYR A 236 20.01 2.72 -7.61
CA TYR A 236 19.85 3.99 -6.91
C TYR A 236 20.49 5.17 -7.65
N ARG A 237 21.55 4.92 -8.41
CA ARG A 237 22.16 5.91 -9.29
C ARG A 237 21.24 6.24 -10.46
N GLU A 238 20.76 5.23 -11.19
CA GLU A 238 19.96 5.47 -12.39
C GLU A 238 18.56 6.02 -12.08
N VAL A 239 17.95 5.64 -10.95
CA VAL A 239 16.62 6.15 -10.56
C VAL A 239 16.67 7.48 -9.78
N GLY A 240 17.85 8.07 -9.62
CA GLY A 240 18.02 9.40 -9.07
C GLY A 240 17.95 9.50 -7.54
N ILE A 241 18.15 8.39 -6.80
CA ILE A 241 18.10 8.37 -5.34
C ILE A 241 19.34 9.03 -4.74
N LEU A 242 20.52 8.87 -5.37
CA LEU A 242 21.77 9.45 -4.86
C LEU A 242 21.71 10.98 -4.82
N GLU A 243 21.14 11.62 -5.84
CA GLU A 243 20.91 13.05 -5.92
C GLU A 243 19.99 13.52 -4.79
N VAL A 244 18.96 12.73 -4.48
CA VAL A 244 18.05 13.02 -3.37
C VAL A 244 18.73 12.87 -2.02
N PHE A 245 19.63 11.89 -1.84
CA PHE A 245 20.43 11.78 -0.62
C PHE A 245 21.33 13.00 -0.42
N VAL A 246 21.98 13.49 -1.48
CA VAL A 246 22.77 14.73 -1.41
C VAL A 246 21.87 15.91 -1.00
N ALA A 247 20.68 16.02 -1.58
CA ALA A 247 19.71 17.06 -1.19
C ALA A 247 19.23 16.91 0.27
N CYS A 248 19.07 15.69 0.79
CA CYS A 248 18.80 15.45 2.21
C CYS A 248 19.95 15.98 3.09
N LEU A 249 21.19 15.66 2.73
CA LEU A 249 22.37 16.08 3.49
C LEU A 249 22.53 17.61 3.48
N GLN A 250 22.35 18.26 2.34
CA GLN A 250 22.40 19.73 2.23
C GLN A 250 21.30 20.42 3.07
N ARG A 251 20.09 19.85 3.10
CA ARG A 251 19.02 20.33 3.97
C ARG A 251 19.38 20.17 5.44
N TYR A 252 19.98 19.04 5.81
CA TYR A 252 20.43 18.79 7.17
C TYR A 252 21.57 19.72 7.59
N GLU A 253 22.55 19.97 6.71
CA GLU A 253 23.59 20.98 6.92
C GLU A 253 22.99 22.36 7.17
N THR A 254 22.04 22.78 6.32
CA THR A 254 21.35 24.07 6.48
C THR A 254 20.61 24.15 7.81
N PHE A 255 19.97 23.06 8.24
CA PHE A 255 19.33 22.96 9.55
C PHE A 255 20.35 23.12 10.69
N LEU A 256 21.48 22.41 10.64
CA LEU A 256 22.54 22.50 11.63
C LEU A 256 23.12 23.92 11.73
N MET A 257 23.38 24.57 10.59
CA MET A 257 23.90 25.95 10.58
C MET A 257 22.93 26.94 11.23
N LYS A 258 21.62 26.78 11.02
CA LYS A 258 20.61 27.60 11.71
C LYS A 258 20.56 27.31 13.20
N TYR A 259 20.53 26.04 13.57
CA TYR A 259 20.49 25.62 14.97
C TYR A 259 21.70 26.13 15.76
N ILE A 260 22.90 26.01 15.19
CA ILE A 260 24.14 26.53 15.77
C ILE A 260 24.15 28.06 15.78
N GLY A 261 23.69 28.72 14.72
CA GLY A 261 23.64 30.18 14.64
C GLY A 261 22.64 30.83 15.61
N GLU A 262 21.53 30.16 15.89
CA GLU A 262 20.51 30.61 16.86
C GLU A 262 20.94 30.34 18.31
N HIS A 263 21.53 29.17 18.60
CA HIS A 263 22.04 28.87 19.94
C HIS A 263 23.37 29.55 20.26
N GLY A 264 24.21 29.85 19.27
CA GLY A 264 25.43 30.64 19.45
C GLY A 264 25.14 32.08 19.86
N LYS A 265 24.07 32.69 19.32
CA LYS A 265 23.63 34.03 19.70
C LYS A 265 22.93 34.07 21.07
N SER A 266 22.12 33.08 21.40
CA SER A 266 21.48 32.98 22.73
C SER A 266 22.50 32.95 23.86
N VAL A 267 23.61 32.22 23.68
CA VAL A 267 24.67 32.15 24.68
C VAL A 267 25.44 33.47 24.77
N GLU A 268 25.70 34.16 23.65
CA GLU A 268 26.32 35.49 23.67
C GLU A 268 25.43 36.58 24.30
N ASP A 269 24.12 36.53 24.08
CA ASP A 269 23.15 37.48 24.65
C ASP A 269 22.93 37.24 26.16
N ASP A 270 22.90 35.98 26.61
CA ASP A 270 22.84 35.63 28.03
C ASP A 270 24.11 36.07 28.79
N LEU A 271 25.29 35.88 28.18
CA LEU A 271 26.57 36.37 28.73
C LEU A 271 26.67 37.91 28.76
N ARG A 272 25.99 38.62 27.85
CA ARG A 272 25.93 40.09 27.86
C ARG A 272 25.00 40.63 28.93
N MET A 273 23.88 39.97 29.22
CA MET A 273 22.97 40.37 30.30
C MET A 273 23.53 40.11 31.71
N GLU A 274 24.42 39.14 31.90
CA GLU A 274 25.08 38.91 33.20
C GLU A 274 26.22 39.89 33.51
N LEU A 275 26.64 40.70 32.53
CA LEU A 275 27.76 41.65 32.64
C LEU A 275 27.32 43.13 32.73
N GLU A 276 26.01 43.41 32.78
CA GLU A 276 25.41 44.74 33.03
C GLU A 276 24.74 44.79 34.41
#